data_AF-A0A7S3FJD4-F1
#
_entry.id   AF-A0A7S3FJD4-F1
#
_cell.length_a   1.000
_cell.length_b   1.000
_cell.length_c   1.000
_cell.angle_alpha   90.00
_cell.angle_beta   90.00
_cell.angle_gamma   90.00
#
_symmetry.space_group_name_H-M   'P 1'
#
loop_
_entity.id
_entity.type
_entity.pdbx_description
1 polymer ?
#
loop_
_entity_poly.entity_id
_entity_poly.type
_entity_poly.pdbx_seq_one_letter_code
_entity_poly.pdbx_strand_id
1 'polypeptide(L)'
;MVDRLRALSPCVALGVSRDGRLFVRGAGGELGASVGAEFTQLSVLGVREPYDDDLDGDGTQSRTEGPAARMRRLAVEGKLDRAVVDQKHLAQALCCQLTAPARTIVGVAGQSQYMVVGCQYDDETVAYGERQDALGGATFAPDVHLEFKLPIRMDETDDLV
;
A
#
# COMPACT_ATOMS: atom_id res chain seq x y z
N MET A 1 5.57 4.58 11.08
CA MET A 1 5.24 5.67 10.13
C MET A 1 3.76 5.99 10.15
N VAL A 2 2.89 5.00 9.92
CA VAL A 2 1.42 5.17 9.95
C VAL A 2 0.94 5.82 11.25
N ASP A 3 1.47 5.42 12.42
CA ASP A 3 1.12 6.08 13.70
C ASP A 3 1.43 7.57 13.74
N ARG A 4 2.49 8.02 13.06
CA ARG A 4 2.84 9.45 12.96
C ARG A 4 1.91 10.18 12.00
N LEU A 5 1.49 9.54 10.91
CA LEU A 5 0.52 10.09 9.97
C LEU A 5 -0.88 10.21 10.61
N ARG A 6 -1.18 9.40 11.62
CA ARG A 6 -2.46 9.44 12.35
C ARG A 6 -2.67 10.71 13.14
N ALA A 7 -1.57 11.35 13.55
CA ALA A 7 -1.63 12.66 14.18
C ALA A 7 -1.98 13.79 13.19
N LEU A 8 -1.81 13.56 11.89
CA LEU A 8 -2.04 14.57 10.84
C LEU A 8 -3.42 14.43 10.19
N SER A 9 -3.88 13.20 9.96
CA SER A 9 -5.15 12.93 9.31
C SER A 9 -5.72 11.58 9.76
N PRO A 10 -7.06 11.42 9.84
CA PRO A 10 -7.68 10.11 10.02
C PRO A 10 -7.49 9.18 8.81
N CYS A 11 -7.15 9.73 7.65
CA CYS A 11 -7.02 9.00 6.39
C CYS A 11 -5.62 9.14 5.79
N VAL A 12 -5.26 8.22 4.92
CA VAL A 12 -3.97 8.20 4.24
C VAL A 12 -4.17 7.89 2.76
N ALA A 13 -3.55 8.70 1.93
CA ALA A 13 -3.46 8.47 0.49
C ALA A 13 -2.32 7.51 0.21
N LEU A 14 -2.63 6.46 -0.55
CA LEU A 14 -1.72 5.41 -0.99
C LEU A 14 -1.72 5.42 -2.51
N GLY A 15 -0.54 5.38 -3.12
CA GLY A 15 -0.38 5.33 -4.56
C GLY A 15 0.56 4.22 -4.96
N VAL A 16 0.13 3.35 -5.87
CA VAL A 16 0.97 2.30 -6.45
C VAL A 16 1.23 2.67 -7.90
N SER A 17 2.51 2.80 -8.23
CA SER A 17 2.96 3.13 -9.58
C SER A 17 3.37 1.88 -10.34
N ARG A 18 3.12 1.89 -11.66
CA ARG A 18 3.52 0.81 -12.58
C ARG A 18 5.04 0.67 -12.72
N ASP A 19 5.82 1.64 -12.24
CA ASP A 19 7.29 1.62 -12.24
C ASP A 19 7.90 1.08 -10.92
N GLY A 20 7.10 0.45 -10.07
CA GLY A 20 7.59 -0.18 -8.84
C GLY A 20 7.80 0.81 -7.70
N ARG A 21 6.92 1.81 -7.58
CA ARG A 21 6.90 2.76 -6.47
C ARG A 21 5.61 2.66 -5.67
N LEU A 22 5.75 2.80 -4.35
CA LEU A 22 4.64 2.95 -3.43
C LEU A 22 4.76 4.30 -2.72
N PHE A 23 3.73 5.11 -2.83
CA PHE A 23 3.59 6.39 -2.16
C PHE A 23 2.65 6.22 -0.97
N VAL A 24 3.05 6.74 0.18
CA VAL A 24 2.22 6.81 1.39
C VAL A 24 2.21 8.25 1.85
N ARG A 25 1.03 8.89 1.91
CA ARG A 25 0.92 10.31 2.23
C ARG A 25 -0.26 10.59 3.13
N GLY A 26 -0.01 11.31 4.22
CA GLY A 26 -1.04 12.02 4.98
C GLY A 26 -1.00 13.50 4.61
N ALA A 27 -2.16 14.14 4.44
CA ALA A 27 -2.26 15.59 4.39
C ALA A 27 -2.89 16.09 5.69
N GLY A 28 -2.19 16.98 6.40
CA GLY A 28 -2.75 17.68 7.54
C GLY A 28 -3.69 18.76 7.03
N GLY A 29 -5.00 18.55 7.20
CA GLY A 29 -6.08 19.35 6.61
C GLY A 29 -5.82 20.86 6.56
N GLU A 30 -6.21 21.59 7.62
CA GLU A 30 -6.16 23.06 7.65
C GLU A 30 -4.75 23.66 7.58
N LEU A 31 -3.72 22.87 7.91
CA LEU A 31 -2.33 23.34 7.98
C LEU A 31 -1.60 23.31 6.62
N GLY A 32 -2.21 22.70 5.59
CA GLY A 32 -1.60 22.58 4.26
C GLY A 32 -0.30 21.76 4.22
N ALA A 33 0.10 21.16 5.36
CA ALA A 33 1.31 20.38 5.48
C ALA A 33 1.03 18.94 5.04
N SER A 34 1.75 18.47 4.01
CA SER A 34 1.72 17.07 3.59
C SER A 34 2.97 16.34 4.04
N VAL A 35 2.80 15.19 4.71
CA VAL A 35 3.90 14.31 5.07
C VAL A 35 3.71 12.98 4.37
N GLY A 36 4.76 12.48 3.73
CA GLY A 36 4.70 11.19 3.05
C GLY A 36 6.06 10.55 2.86
N ALA A 37 6.01 9.28 2.49
CA ALA A 37 7.16 8.48 2.12
C ALA A 37 6.95 7.88 0.73
N GLU A 38 8.07 7.68 0.05
CA GLU A 38 8.14 6.97 -1.22
C GLU A 38 9.03 5.74 -1.02
N PHE A 39 8.47 4.57 -1.27
CA PHE A 39 9.21 3.32 -1.34
C PHE A 39 9.47 3.03 -2.83
N THR A 40 10.73 2.80 -3.17
CA THR A 40 11.18 2.61 -4.56
C THR A 40 11.76 1.20 -4.72
N GLN A 41 12.02 0.80 -5.97
CA GLN A 41 12.61 -0.50 -6.31
C GLN A 41 11.72 -1.70 -5.91
N LEU A 42 10.40 -1.52 -5.92
CA LEU A 42 9.46 -2.60 -5.69
C LEU A 42 9.25 -3.39 -6.99
N SER A 43 9.06 -4.70 -6.87
CA SER A 43 8.70 -5.54 -8.01
C SER A 43 7.22 -5.37 -8.35
N VAL A 44 6.90 -5.18 -9.63
CA VAL A 44 5.51 -5.12 -10.12
C VAL A 44 5.08 -6.51 -10.54
N LEU A 45 4.06 -7.05 -9.85
CA LEU A 45 3.57 -8.41 -10.09
C LEU A 45 2.56 -8.50 -11.24
N GLY A 46 1.91 -7.39 -11.58
CA GLY A 46 0.96 -7.32 -12.67
C GLY A 46 0.16 -6.02 -12.65
N VAL A 47 -0.32 -5.62 -13.82
CA VAL A 47 -1.18 -4.45 -14.03
C VAL A 47 -2.46 -4.94 -14.71
N ARG A 48 -3.63 -4.55 -14.20
CA ARG A 48 -4.91 -4.84 -14.85
C ARG A 48 -5.26 -3.69 -15.79
N GLU A 49 -5.15 -3.94 -17.08
CA GLU A 49 -5.42 -2.99 -18.18
C GLU A 49 -6.88 -3.07 -18.70
N PRO A 50 -7.36 -2.05 -19.44
CA PRO A 50 -6.82 -1.62 -20.74
C PRO A 50 -6.15 -0.23 -20.65
N TYR A 51 -4.90 -0.08 -21.09
CA TYR A 51 -4.43 1.21 -21.58
C TYR A 51 -3.70 1.01 -22.91
N ASP A 52 -4.03 1.85 -23.89
CA ASP A 52 -3.34 1.87 -25.17
C ASP A 52 -1.91 2.38 -24.95
N ASP A 53 -0.96 1.50 -25.22
CA ASP A 53 0.46 1.67 -24.93
C ASP A 53 1.12 2.52 -26.02
N ASP A 54 0.87 3.83 -26.02
CA ASP A 54 1.65 4.81 -26.78
C ASP A 54 2.50 5.64 -25.81
N LEU A 55 3.61 5.07 -25.33
CA LEU A 55 4.57 5.77 -24.46
C LEU A 55 6.00 5.75 -25.03
N ASP A 56 6.19 6.38 -26.19
CA ASP A 56 7.46 7.04 -26.53
C ASP A 56 7.50 8.41 -25.82
N GLY A 57 7.90 8.42 -24.56
CA GLY A 57 8.03 9.63 -23.75
C GLY A 57 9.35 9.66 -23.00
N ASP A 58 10.30 10.45 -23.51
CA ASP A 58 11.66 10.66 -23.02
C ASP A 58 11.73 10.81 -21.48
N GLY A 59 12.41 9.85 -20.85
CA GLY A 59 12.44 9.60 -19.40
C GLY A 59 13.32 10.56 -18.62
N THR A 60 13.04 11.86 -18.68
CA THR A 60 13.76 12.84 -17.85
C THR A 60 13.13 12.91 -16.45
N GLN A 61 13.43 11.93 -15.59
CA GLN A 61 13.01 11.95 -14.19
C GLN A 61 13.78 13.03 -13.41
N SER A 62 13.15 14.19 -13.21
CA SER A 62 13.72 15.25 -12.38
C SER A 62 13.81 14.81 -10.91
N ARG A 63 15.04 14.62 -10.43
CA ARG A 63 15.35 14.21 -9.04
C ARG A 63 15.07 15.28 -7.98
N THR A 64 14.70 16.51 -8.38
CA THR A 64 14.46 17.64 -7.47
C THR A 64 13.02 17.74 -6.97
N GLU A 65 12.10 16.95 -7.49
CA GLU A 65 10.70 16.96 -7.08
C GLU A 65 10.49 16.25 -5.73
N GLY A 66 9.51 16.67 -4.92
CA GLY A 66 9.16 15.96 -3.67
C GLY A 66 8.23 14.75 -3.92
N PRO A 67 8.15 13.78 -2.99
CA PRO A 67 7.26 12.61 -3.12
C PRO A 67 5.79 12.96 -3.39
N ALA A 68 5.28 14.02 -2.74
CA ALA A 68 3.91 14.48 -2.93
C ALA A 68 3.66 15.03 -4.34
N ALA A 69 4.60 15.81 -4.88
CA ALA A 69 4.51 16.37 -6.23
C ALA A 69 4.62 15.26 -7.30
N ARG A 70 5.53 14.30 -7.12
CA ARG A 70 5.61 13.10 -7.97
C ARG A 70 4.33 12.27 -7.97
N MET A 71 3.73 12.04 -6.80
CA MET A 71 2.47 11.30 -6.69
C MET A 71 1.34 12.01 -7.46
N ARG A 72 1.22 13.34 -7.33
CA ARG A 72 0.26 14.13 -8.12
C ARG A 72 0.50 13.98 -9.62
N ARG A 73 1.75 14.13 -10.07
CA ARG A 73 2.10 14.03 -11.49
C ARG A 73 1.74 12.66 -12.06
N LEU A 74 2.14 11.57 -11.41
CA LEU A 74 1.82 10.21 -11.87
C LEU A 74 0.32 9.91 -11.86
N ALA A 75 -0.44 10.51 -10.93
CA ALA A 75 -1.89 10.42 -10.93
C ALA A 75 -2.52 11.12 -12.14
N VAL A 76 -2.04 12.32 -12.50
CA VAL A 76 -2.49 13.07 -13.69
C VAL A 76 -2.10 12.34 -14.98
N GLU A 77 -0.91 11.73 -15.02
CA GLU A 77 -0.43 10.93 -16.16
C GLU A 77 -1.13 9.56 -16.29
N GLY A 78 -2.05 9.19 -15.38
CA GLY A 78 -2.71 7.88 -15.39
C GLY A 78 -1.79 6.69 -15.08
N LYS A 79 -0.58 6.94 -14.58
CA LYS A 79 0.44 5.93 -14.26
C LYS A 79 0.43 5.49 -12.80
N LEU A 80 -0.51 6.01 -12.02
CA LEU A 80 -0.66 5.74 -10.59
C LEU A 80 -2.07 5.26 -10.27
N ASP A 81 -2.17 4.05 -9.72
CA ASP A 81 -3.39 3.61 -9.06
C ASP A 81 -3.40 4.13 -7.63
N ARG A 82 -4.46 4.86 -7.25
CA ARG A 82 -4.55 5.57 -5.97
C ARG A 82 -5.73 5.11 -5.12
N ALA A 83 -5.52 5.09 -3.82
CA ALA A 83 -6.53 4.76 -2.82
C ALA A 83 -6.38 5.69 -1.61
N VAL A 84 -7.48 6.22 -1.10
CA VAL A 84 -7.53 6.82 0.23
C VAL A 84 -8.17 5.83 1.18
N VAL A 85 -7.50 5.49 2.28
CA VAL A 85 -7.99 4.51 3.25
C VAL A 85 -7.98 5.09 4.66
N ASP A 86 -8.87 4.58 5.51
CA ASP A 86 -8.91 4.91 6.94
C ASP A 86 -7.64 4.35 7.61
N GLN A 87 -6.91 5.23 8.32
CA GLN A 87 -5.66 4.86 8.96
C GLN A 87 -5.85 3.83 10.08
N LYS A 88 -7.02 3.74 10.71
CA LYS A 88 -7.30 2.71 11.73
C LYS A 88 -7.27 1.33 11.09
N HIS A 89 -7.88 1.16 9.93
CA HIS A 89 -7.90 -0.12 9.21
C HIS A 89 -6.52 -0.47 8.68
N LEU A 90 -5.79 0.50 8.13
CA LEU A 90 -4.40 0.27 7.70
C LEU A 90 -3.50 -0.11 8.87
N ALA A 91 -3.56 0.62 9.98
CA ALA A 91 -2.79 0.32 11.18
C ALA A 91 -3.15 -1.07 11.72
N GLN A 92 -4.43 -1.43 11.76
CA GLN A 92 -4.86 -2.77 12.18
C GLN A 92 -4.27 -3.86 11.27
N ALA A 93 -4.36 -3.72 9.94
CA ALA A 93 -3.77 -4.67 9.01
C ALA A 93 -2.25 -4.85 9.22
N LEU A 94 -1.53 -3.76 9.49
CA LEU A 94 -0.10 -3.77 9.76
C LEU A 94 0.28 -4.26 11.17
N CYS A 95 -0.56 -4.01 12.19
CA CYS A 95 -0.31 -4.41 13.57
C CYS A 95 -0.74 -5.86 13.85
N CYS A 96 -1.60 -6.45 13.03
CA CYS A 96 -1.94 -7.88 13.11
C CYS A 96 -0.78 -8.79 12.66
N GLN A 97 0.34 -8.23 12.21
CA GLN A 97 1.53 -8.97 11.81
C GLN A 97 2.38 -9.28 13.06
N LEU A 98 2.29 -10.52 13.56
CA LEU A 98 3.09 -10.98 14.71
C LEU A 98 4.59 -11.07 14.39
N THR A 99 4.92 -11.27 13.12
CA THR A 99 6.25 -11.43 12.57
C THR A 99 6.33 -10.74 11.21
N ALA A 100 7.55 -10.50 10.73
CA ALA A 100 7.74 -9.96 9.39
C ALA A 100 7.34 -11.02 8.35
N PRO A 101 6.46 -10.70 7.39
CA PRO A 101 6.11 -11.62 6.31
C PRO A 101 7.32 -11.81 5.37
N ALA A 102 7.43 -13.02 4.80
CA ALA A 102 8.42 -13.33 3.76
C ALA A 102 8.18 -12.52 2.48
N ARG A 103 6.91 -12.21 2.18
CA ARG A 103 6.52 -11.34 1.08
C ARG A 103 5.29 -10.52 1.43
N THR A 104 5.31 -9.24 1.06
CA THR A 104 4.15 -8.34 1.13
C THR A 104 3.77 -7.90 -0.27
N ILE A 105 2.49 -8.03 -0.60
CA ILE A 105 1.89 -7.60 -1.86
C ILE A 105 0.94 -6.45 -1.55
N VAL A 106 1.04 -5.39 -2.34
CA VAL A 106 0.16 -4.23 -2.22
C VAL A 106 -0.43 -3.94 -3.58
N GLY A 107 -1.75 -3.75 -3.63
CA GLY A 107 -2.45 -3.44 -4.87
C GLY A 107 -3.68 -2.58 -4.63
N VAL A 108 -4.08 -1.81 -5.64
CA VAL A 108 -5.30 -1.00 -5.61
C VAL A 108 -6.27 -1.61 -6.61
N ALA A 109 -7.44 -2.03 -6.14
CA ALA A 109 -8.50 -2.56 -7.00
C ALA A 109 -9.55 -1.45 -7.25
N GLY A 110 -9.26 -0.55 -8.18
CA GLY A 110 -10.09 0.64 -8.46
C GLY A 110 -11.55 0.33 -8.77
N GLN A 111 -11.83 -0.70 -9.57
CA GLN A 111 -13.20 -1.14 -9.89
C GLN A 111 -13.97 -1.69 -8.68
N SER A 112 -13.25 -2.31 -7.75
CA SER A 112 -13.83 -2.95 -6.57
C SER A 112 -13.78 -2.07 -5.32
N GLN A 113 -13.25 -0.85 -5.44
CA GLN A 113 -13.18 0.17 -4.38
C GLN A 113 -12.49 -0.30 -3.09
N TYR A 114 -11.48 -1.16 -3.21
CA TYR A 114 -10.64 -1.55 -2.08
C TYR A 114 -9.15 -1.58 -2.45
N MET A 115 -8.32 -1.38 -1.44
CA MET A 115 -6.89 -1.67 -1.50
C MET A 115 -6.64 -3.05 -0.88
N VAL A 116 -5.74 -3.80 -1.49
CA VAL A 116 -5.30 -5.12 -1.01
C VAL A 116 -3.94 -4.98 -0.37
N VAL A 117 -3.81 -5.51 0.85
CA VAL A 117 -2.53 -5.80 1.49
C VAL A 117 -2.49 -7.31 1.73
N GLY A 118 -1.66 -8.00 0.97
CA GLY A 118 -1.42 -9.44 1.08
C GLY A 118 -0.10 -9.70 1.78
N CYS A 119 -0.08 -10.60 2.77
CA CYS A 119 1.12 -11.02 3.47
C CYS A 119 1.28 -12.53 3.34
N GLN A 120 2.44 -12.97 2.86
CA GLN A 120 2.83 -14.37 2.77
C GLN A 120 3.94 -14.65 3.78
N TYR A 121 3.77 -15.71 4.57
CA TYR A 121 4.73 -16.16 5.56
C TYR A 121 5.36 -17.47 5.15
N ASP A 122 6.65 -17.65 5.48
CA ASP A 122 7.33 -18.92 5.32
C ASP A 122 7.04 -19.87 6.48
N ASP A 123 7.31 -21.15 6.26
CA ASP A 123 7.05 -22.24 7.22
C ASP A 123 7.82 -22.07 8.54
N GLU A 124 9.00 -21.44 8.50
CA GLU A 124 9.83 -21.21 9.70
C GLU A 124 9.21 -20.15 10.63
N THR A 125 8.55 -19.15 10.06
CA THR A 125 7.93 -18.05 10.81
C THR A 125 6.62 -18.47 11.48
N VAL A 126 5.85 -19.38 10.87
CA VAL A 126 4.59 -19.92 11.43
C VAL A 126 4.86 -20.78 12.68
N ALA A 127 6.02 -21.43 12.74
CA ALA A 127 6.40 -22.32 13.85
C ALA A 127 6.60 -21.61 15.21
N TYR A 128 6.75 -20.28 15.25
CA TYR A 128 6.86 -19.52 16.51
C TYR A 128 5.51 -19.29 17.20
N GLY A 129 4.38 -19.56 16.52
CA GLY A 129 3.03 -19.48 17.10
C GLY A 129 2.61 -20.71 17.92
N GLU A 130 3.28 -21.86 17.71
CA GLU A 130 2.99 -23.10 18.43
C GLU A 130 4.27 -23.78 18.93
N ARG A 131 4.68 -23.37 20.13
CA ARG A 131 5.24 -24.29 21.12
C ARG A 131 4.38 -24.25 22.38
N GLN A 132 3.11 -24.63 22.22
CA GLN A 132 2.31 -25.16 23.30
C GLN A 132 1.77 -26.52 22.83
N ASP A 133 2.51 -27.56 23.21
CA ASP A 133 2.09 -28.95 23.11
C ASP A 133 0.78 -29.16 23.89
N ALA A 134 -0.38 -29.10 23.22
CA ALA A 134 -1.60 -29.70 23.70
C ALA A 134 -2.60 -29.85 22.55
N LEU A 135 -2.84 -31.10 22.15
CA LEU A 135 -3.96 -31.54 21.29
C LEU A 135 -3.74 -31.44 19.78
N GLY A 136 -3.03 -32.45 19.25
CA GLY A 136 -3.42 -33.12 18.01
C GLY A 136 -3.36 -32.32 16.71
N GLY A 137 -2.19 -32.38 16.05
CA GLY A 137 -2.11 -32.58 14.61
C GLY A 137 -2.77 -31.54 13.69
N ALA A 138 -2.71 -30.25 14.01
CA ALA A 138 -2.92 -29.21 13.00
C ALA A 138 -1.61 -29.02 12.22
N THR A 139 -1.47 -29.72 11.10
CA THR A 139 -0.44 -29.36 10.11
C THR A 139 -0.92 -28.06 9.47
N PHE A 140 -0.32 -26.92 9.84
CA PHE A 140 -0.56 -25.69 9.10
C PHE A 140 -0.14 -25.91 7.66
N ALA A 141 -1.00 -25.51 6.71
CA ALA A 141 -0.66 -25.57 5.31
C ALA A 141 0.56 -24.66 5.06
N PRO A 142 1.58 -25.12 4.30
CA PRO A 142 2.65 -24.25 3.88
C PRO A 142 2.07 -23.08 3.08
N ASP A 143 2.64 -21.90 3.25
CA ASP A 143 2.17 -20.62 2.69
C ASP A 143 0.85 -20.08 3.28
N VAL A 144 0.90 -19.56 4.51
CA VAL A 144 -0.21 -18.76 5.04
C VAL A 144 -0.27 -17.41 4.31
N HIS A 145 -1.35 -17.21 3.55
CA HIS A 145 -1.66 -15.95 2.88
C HIS A 145 -2.75 -15.19 3.64
N LEU A 146 -2.39 -14.06 4.25
CA LEU A 146 -3.34 -13.13 4.86
C LEU A 146 -3.64 -11.99 3.89
N GLU A 147 -4.92 -11.83 3.52
CA GLU A 147 -5.38 -10.75 2.65
C GLU A 147 -6.27 -9.77 3.42
N PHE A 148 -5.89 -8.49 3.43
CA PHE A 148 -6.70 -7.41 3.98
C PHE A 148 -7.26 -6.56 2.86
N LYS A 149 -8.59 -6.45 2.79
CA LYS A 149 -9.30 -5.52 1.90
C LYS A 149 -9.65 -4.26 2.65
N LEU A 150 -8.92 -3.18 2.36
CA LEU A 150 -9.13 -1.87 2.96
C LEU A 150 -10.09 -1.06 2.07
N PRO A 151 -11.27 -0.65 2.58
CA PRO A 151 -12.22 0.12 1.77
C PRO A 151 -11.63 1.48 1.40
N ILE A 152 -11.83 1.88 0.13
CA ILE A 152 -11.41 3.19 -0.37
C ILE A 152 -12.49 4.23 -0.02
N ARG A 153 -12.06 5.37 0.54
CA ARG A 153 -12.91 6.55 0.72
C ARG A 153 -12.88 7.41 -0.55
N MET A 154 -14.04 7.56 -1.18
CA MET A 154 -14.20 8.30 -2.45
C MET A 154 -14.44 9.80 -2.24
N ASP A 155 -14.87 10.16 -1.04
CA ASP A 155 -15.25 11.49 -0.59
C ASP A 155 -14.05 12.34 -0.15
N GLU A 156 -12.89 11.73 0.12
CA GLU A 156 -11.66 12.40 0.57
C GLU A 156 -10.53 12.37 -0.47
N THR A 157 -10.79 11.83 -1.67
CA THR A 157 -9.76 11.61 -2.71
C THR A 157 -9.22 12.88 -3.34
N ASP A 158 -9.98 13.98 -3.33
CA ASP A 158 -9.57 15.23 -3.99
C ASP A 158 -8.77 16.16 -3.06
N ASP A 159 -9.09 16.19 -1.76
CA ASP A 159 -8.42 17.07 -0.78
C ASP A 159 -7.03 16.56 -0.36
N LEU A 160 -6.80 15.25 -0.44
CA LEU A 160 -5.52 14.62 -0.07
C LEU A 160 -4.51 14.57 -1.23
N VAL A 161 -4.93 14.87 -2.46
CA VAL A 161 -4.10 14.82 -3.66
C VAL A 161 -3.46 16.17 -3.89
#